data_AF-A0A958Y7W4-F1
#
_entry.id   AF-A0A958Y7W4-F1
#
_cell.length_a   1.000
_cell.length_b   1.000
_cell.length_c   1.000
_cell.angle_alpha   90.00
_cell.angle_beta   90.00
_cell.angle_gamma   90.00
#
_symmetry.space_group_name_H-M   'P 1'
#
loop_
_entity.id
_entity.type
_entity.pdbx_description
1 polymer ?
#
loop_
_entity_poly.entity_id
_entity_poly.type
_entity_poly.pdbx_seq_one_letter_code
_entity_poly.pdbx_strand_id
1 'polypeptide(L)'
;SKEDNTVLVGYKAAALTLKAKLEKTIKSKKSTFIEGRDLLEYAINKTPDNVELRFIRLGIQENTPKILKYKDKIETDKAFLLEHYNAIASQDLKNHITSYIKQSKEFTAAEKQSINL
;
A
#
# COMPACT_ATOMS: atom_id res chain seq x y z
N SER A 1 11.99 -10.69 14.27
CA SER A 1 11.15 -11.03 15.43
C SER A 1 9.88 -11.74 14.96
N LYS A 2 8.92 -12.06 15.84
CA LYS A 2 7.64 -12.70 15.45
C LYS A 2 6.74 -11.84 14.54
N GLU A 3 7.12 -10.57 14.30
CA GLU A 3 6.49 -9.68 13.32
C GLU A 3 7.02 -9.88 11.88
N ASP A 4 8.05 -10.72 11.69
CA ASP A 4 8.77 -10.86 10.42
C ASP A 4 8.02 -11.62 9.32
N ASN A 5 6.78 -12.09 9.50
CA ASN A 5 6.14 -12.90 8.44
C ASN A 5 5.16 -12.12 7.56
N THR A 6 4.24 -11.33 8.10
CA THR A 6 3.22 -10.66 7.26
C THR A 6 3.78 -9.46 6.49
N VAL A 7 4.69 -8.68 7.08
CA VAL A 7 5.34 -7.55 6.40
C VAL A 7 6.20 -8.04 5.22
N LEU A 8 7.00 -9.10 5.38
CA LEU A 8 7.76 -9.70 4.28
C LEU A 8 6.83 -10.25 3.18
N VAL A 9 5.69 -10.84 3.56
CA VAL A 9 4.65 -11.25 2.61
C VAL A 9 4.09 -10.04 1.84
N GLY A 10 3.86 -8.91 2.51
CA GLY A 10 3.46 -7.65 1.88
C GLY A 10 4.50 -7.12 0.89
N TYR A 11 5.79 -7.18 1.22
CA TYR A 11 6.86 -6.80 0.31
C TYR A 11 6.97 -7.75 -0.89
N LYS A 12 6.82 -9.06 -0.68
CA LYS A 12 6.72 -10.04 -1.77
C LYS A 12 5.54 -9.73 -2.68
N ALA A 13 4.39 -9.39 -2.11
CA ALA A 13 3.21 -8.99 -2.84
C ALA A 13 3.47 -7.73 -3.69
N ALA A 14 4.08 -6.70 -3.11
CA ALA A 14 4.48 -5.50 -3.84
C ALA A 14 5.40 -5.84 -5.03
N ALA A 15 6.44 -6.67 -4.81
CA ALA A 15 7.33 -7.12 -5.87
C ALA A 15 6.59 -7.87 -6.99
N LEU A 16 5.63 -8.73 -6.67
CA LEU A 16 4.78 -9.42 -7.65
C LEU A 16 3.94 -8.41 -8.46
N THR A 17 3.33 -7.41 -7.83
CA THR A 17 2.58 -6.38 -8.56
C THR A 17 3.45 -5.51 -9.47
N LEU A 18 4.73 -5.30 -9.11
CA LEU A 18 5.71 -4.62 -9.96
C LEU A 18 6.13 -5.52 -11.14
N LYS A 19 6.43 -6.80 -10.88
CA LYS A 19 6.70 -7.81 -11.93
C LYS A 19 5.54 -7.90 -12.91
N ALA A 20 4.32 -7.82 -12.38
CA ALA A 20 3.09 -7.31 -13.00
C ALA A 20 3.28 -6.56 -14.31
N LYS A 21 3.94 -5.41 -14.17
CA LYS A 21 4.09 -4.41 -15.22
C LYS A 21 5.06 -4.87 -16.32
N LEU A 22 6.00 -5.75 -16.00
CA LEU A 22 7.06 -6.23 -16.88
C LEU A 22 6.66 -7.48 -17.69
N GLU A 23 5.58 -8.16 -17.34
CA GLU A 23 5.11 -9.36 -18.04
C GLU A 23 4.75 -9.08 -19.51
N LYS A 24 5.05 -10.03 -20.41
CA LYS A 24 4.91 -9.84 -21.88
C LYS A 24 3.46 -9.87 -22.36
N THR A 25 2.61 -10.69 -21.74
CA THR A 25 1.23 -10.91 -22.19
C THR A 25 0.22 -10.32 -21.21
N ILE A 26 -0.94 -9.87 -21.70
CA ILE A 26 -2.03 -9.35 -20.85
C ILE A 26 -2.48 -10.40 -19.84
N LYS A 27 -2.53 -11.68 -20.25
CA LYS A 27 -2.88 -12.80 -19.36
C LYS A 27 -1.90 -12.91 -18.20
N SER A 28 -0.60 -12.91 -18.48
CA SER A 28 0.46 -12.98 -17.47
C SER A 28 0.47 -11.74 -16.57
N LYS A 29 0.33 -10.53 -17.15
CA LYS A 29 0.18 -9.28 -16.38
C LYS A 29 -0.97 -9.39 -15.38
N LYS A 30 -2.14 -9.87 -15.82
CA LYS A 30 -3.31 -10.02 -14.96
C LYS A 30 -3.10 -11.08 -13.88
N SER A 31 -2.60 -12.27 -14.23
CA SER A 31 -2.43 -13.36 -13.26
C SER A 31 -1.41 -13.02 -12.19
N THR A 32 -0.25 -12.48 -12.57
CA THR A 32 0.81 -12.10 -11.63
C THR A 32 0.38 -10.93 -10.75
N PHE A 33 -0.41 -9.98 -11.28
CA PHE A 33 -1.00 -8.93 -10.46
C PHE A 33 -1.98 -9.49 -9.41
N ILE A 34 -2.87 -10.41 -9.82
CA ILE A 34 -3.84 -11.04 -8.91
C ILE A 34 -3.11 -11.82 -7.80
N GLU A 35 -2.03 -12.54 -8.13
CA GLU A 35 -1.20 -13.22 -7.13
C GLU A 35 -0.64 -12.24 -6.09
N GLY A 36 -0.04 -11.13 -6.53
CA GLY A 36 0.45 -10.09 -5.63
C GLY A 36 -0.67 -9.46 -4.80
N ARG A 37 -1.78 -9.10 -5.43
CA ARG A 37 -2.97 -8.55 -4.75
C ARG A 37 -3.46 -9.47 -3.64
N ASP A 38 -3.71 -10.73 -3.96
CA ASP A 38 -4.29 -11.69 -3.01
C ASP A 38 -3.34 -11.96 -1.84
N LEU A 39 -2.03 -11.96 -2.10
CA LEU A 39 -1.00 -12.09 -1.07
C LEU A 39 -0.95 -10.87 -0.13
N LEU A 40 -1.14 -9.66 -0.67
CA LEU A 40 -1.20 -8.44 0.14
C LEU A 40 -2.47 -8.40 0.99
N GLU A 41 -3.62 -8.72 0.40
CA GLU A 41 -4.88 -8.80 1.14
C GLU A 41 -4.80 -9.85 2.25
N TYR A 42 -4.15 -10.99 2.00
CA TYR A 42 -3.87 -11.98 3.02
C TYR A 42 -3.04 -11.40 4.19
N ALA A 43 -1.93 -10.71 3.90
CA ALA A 43 -1.08 -10.12 4.92
C ALA A 43 -1.85 -9.08 5.76
N ILE A 44 -2.62 -8.21 5.10
CA ILE A 44 -3.45 -7.19 5.76
C ILE A 44 -4.54 -7.84 6.62
N ASN A 45 -5.20 -8.88 6.15
CA ASN A 45 -6.23 -9.57 6.94
C ASN A 45 -5.65 -10.26 8.18
N LYS A 46 -4.37 -10.62 8.17
CA LYS A 46 -3.68 -11.21 9.33
C LYS A 46 -3.20 -10.15 10.33
N THR A 47 -2.80 -8.98 9.84
CA THR A 47 -2.33 -7.86 10.66
C THR A 47 -3.00 -6.56 10.20
N PRO A 48 -4.30 -6.36 10.50
CA PRO A 48 -5.09 -5.26 9.96
C PRO A 48 -4.62 -3.88 10.42
N ASP A 49 -3.98 -3.81 11.58
CA ASP A 49 -3.52 -2.55 12.18
C ASP A 49 -2.08 -2.20 11.78
N ASN A 50 -1.47 -2.97 10.87
CA ASN A 50 -0.12 -2.70 10.40
C ASN A 50 -0.12 -1.58 9.34
N VAL A 51 0.35 -0.40 9.73
CA VAL A 51 0.41 0.81 8.88
C VAL A 51 1.26 0.64 7.63
N GLU A 52 2.33 -0.15 7.69
CA GLU A 52 3.24 -0.38 6.56
C GLU A 52 2.56 -1.18 5.45
N LEU A 53 1.79 -2.22 5.81
CA LEU A 53 1.01 -3.00 4.85
C LEU A 53 -0.09 -2.17 4.19
N ARG A 54 -0.78 -1.32 4.97
CA ARG A 54 -1.79 -0.38 4.47
C ARG A 54 -1.16 0.63 3.50
N PHE A 55 0.02 1.13 3.83
CA PHE A 55 0.81 2.01 2.97
C PHE A 55 1.19 1.34 1.65
N ILE A 56 1.70 0.10 1.69
CA ILE A 56 2.00 -0.69 0.49
C ILE A 56 0.75 -0.83 -0.39
N ARG A 57 -0.40 -1.19 0.20
CA ARG A 57 -1.65 -1.34 -0.55
C ARG A 57 -2.08 -0.03 -1.20
N LEU A 58 -2.08 1.06 -0.45
CA LEU A 58 -2.45 2.37 -0.98
C LEU A 58 -1.58 2.76 -2.19
N GLY A 59 -0.26 2.57 -2.10
CA GLY A 59 0.67 2.82 -3.20
C GLY A 59 0.37 1.96 -4.44
N ILE A 60 0.03 0.68 -4.27
CA ILE A 60 -0.37 -0.19 -5.38
C ILE A 60 -1.71 0.27 -5.98
N GLN A 61 -2.72 0.53 -5.14
CA GLN A 61 -4.05 0.95 -5.58
C GLN A 61 -3.99 2.25 -6.40
N GLU A 62 -3.24 3.26 -5.95
CA GLU A 62 -3.07 4.52 -6.69
C GLU A 62 -2.53 4.27 -8.11
N ASN A 63 -1.60 3.32 -8.25
CA ASN A 63 -0.87 3.04 -9.48
C ASN A 63 -1.48 1.95 -10.39
N THR A 64 -2.68 1.44 -10.10
CA THR A 64 -3.33 0.40 -10.90
C THR A 64 -4.43 0.95 -11.83
N PRO A 65 -4.64 0.35 -13.02
CA PRO A 65 -5.77 0.70 -13.89
C PRO A 65 -7.14 0.35 -13.27
N LYS A 66 -8.16 1.19 -13.53
CA LYS A 66 -9.53 0.99 -13.02
C LYS A 66 -10.14 -0.38 -13.37
N ILE A 67 -9.77 -0.97 -14.52
CA ILE A 67 -10.28 -2.28 -14.96
C ILE A 67 -9.90 -3.43 -14.01
N LEU A 68 -8.85 -3.26 -13.20
CA LEU A 68 -8.44 -4.24 -12.19
C LEU A 68 -9.30 -4.22 -10.92
N LYS A 69 -10.18 -3.21 -10.76
CA LYS A 69 -11.09 -3.04 -9.63
C LYS A 69 -10.36 -3.15 -8.27
N TYR A 70 -9.16 -2.58 -8.18
CA TYR A 70 -8.33 -2.60 -6.97
C TYR A 70 -8.03 -1.16 -6.50
N LYS A 71 -9.10 -0.39 -6.31
CA LYS A 71 -9.06 1.00 -5.84
C LYS A 71 -10.08 1.26 -4.73
N ASP A 72 -10.75 0.21 -4.26
CA ASP A 72 -11.88 0.28 -3.34
C ASP A 72 -11.47 0.56 -1.88
N LYS A 73 -10.18 0.45 -1.55
CA LYS A 73 -9.65 0.69 -0.21
C LYS A 73 -8.84 1.98 -0.09
N ILE A 74 -8.77 2.81 -1.15
CA ILE A 74 -7.99 4.05 -1.13
C ILE A 74 -8.41 4.95 0.03
N GLU A 75 -9.70 5.28 0.14
CA GLU A 75 -10.17 6.16 1.21
C GLU A 75 -9.95 5.58 2.61
N THR A 76 -10.18 4.27 2.79
CA THR A 76 -9.98 3.61 4.08
C THR A 76 -8.50 3.57 4.48
N ASP A 77 -7.59 3.31 3.53
CA ASP A 77 -6.16 3.26 3.81
C ASP A 77 -5.58 4.65 4.06
N LYS A 78 -6.04 5.67 3.32
CA LYS A 78 -5.69 7.08 3.59
C LYS A 78 -6.04 7.48 5.02
N ALA A 79 -7.31 7.28 5.40
CA ALA A 79 -7.79 7.65 6.73
C ALA A 79 -6.98 6.94 7.82
N PHE A 80 -6.74 5.64 7.65
CA PHE A 80 -5.93 4.84 8.57
C PHE A 80 -4.50 5.38 8.72
N LEU A 81 -3.84 5.70 7.59
CA LEU A 81 -2.48 6.25 7.58
C LEU A 81 -2.41 7.58 8.33
N LEU A 82 -3.36 8.50 8.10
CA LEU A 82 -3.38 9.81 8.75
C LEU A 82 -3.61 9.67 10.27
N GLU A 83 -4.56 8.83 10.66
CA GLU A 83 -4.88 8.54 12.07
C GLU A 83 -3.68 7.98 12.84
N HIS A 84 -2.94 7.05 12.22
CA HIS A 84 -1.84 6.34 12.88
C HIS A 84 -0.47 6.98 12.64
N TYR A 85 -0.38 8.05 11.82
CA TYR A 85 0.88 8.66 11.40
C TYR A 85 1.78 9.06 12.58
N ASN A 86 1.20 9.62 13.63
CA ASN A 86 1.96 10.06 14.79
C ASN A 86 2.48 8.90 15.65
N ALA A 87 1.84 7.74 15.60
CA ALA A 87 2.21 6.53 16.34
C ALA A 87 3.28 5.68 15.65
N ILE A 88 3.70 6.04 14.42
CA ILE A 88 4.75 5.31 13.69
C ILE A 88 6.09 5.47 14.41
N ALA A 89 6.58 4.37 14.98
CA ALA A 89 7.84 4.34 15.72
C ALA A 89 9.08 4.37 14.80
N SER A 90 8.99 3.73 13.63
CA SER A 90 10.09 3.72 12.65
C SER A 90 10.17 5.05 11.92
N GLN A 91 11.25 5.79 12.15
CA GLN A 91 11.47 7.08 11.50
C GLN A 91 11.61 6.94 9.97
N ASP A 92 12.23 5.86 9.50
CA ASP A 92 12.39 5.60 8.06
C ASP A 92 11.04 5.36 7.39
N LEU A 93 10.20 4.51 7.98
CA LEU A 93 8.84 4.27 7.48
C LEU A 93 8.03 5.57 7.47
N LYS A 94 8.13 6.35 8.56
CA LYS A 94 7.47 7.65 8.67
C LYS A 94 7.91 8.57 7.52
N ASN A 95 9.22 8.71 7.29
CA ASN A 95 9.77 9.53 6.20
C ASN A 95 9.30 9.09 4.80
N HIS A 96 9.19 7.78 4.55
CA HIS A 96 8.66 7.25 3.30
C HIS A 96 7.18 7.60 3.12
N ILE A 97 6.36 7.40 4.15
CA ILE A 97 4.94 7.78 4.14
C ILE A 97 4.77 9.29 3.95
N THR A 98 5.55 10.10 4.66
CA THR A 98 5.58 11.57 4.52
C THR A 98 5.86 11.97 3.07
N SER A 99 6.91 11.40 2.47
CA SER A 99 7.32 11.70 1.10
C SER A 99 6.24 11.29 0.09
N TYR A 100 5.61 10.15 0.32
CA TYR A 100 4.49 9.69 -0.50
C TYR A 100 3.28 10.62 -0.39
N ILE A 101 2.83 10.97 0.81
CA ILE A 101 1.66 11.84 1.02
C ILE A 101 1.86 13.22 0.37
N LYS A 102 3.07 13.79 0.43
CA LYS A 102 3.38 15.05 -0.25
C LYS A 102 3.09 15.00 -1.75
N GLN A 103 3.50 13.91 -2.40
CA GLN A 103 3.49 13.76 -3.86
C GLN A 103 2.18 13.16 -4.40
N SER A 104 1.50 12.34 -3.60
CA SER A 104 0.26 11.67 -3.99
C SER A 104 -0.86 12.69 -4.24
N LYS A 105 -1.67 12.38 -5.27
CA LYS A 105 -2.85 13.17 -5.62
C LYS A 105 -4.10 12.74 -4.85
N GLU A 106 -4.00 11.63 -4.12
CA GLU A 106 -5.11 11.08 -3.35
C GLU A 106 -5.37 11.88 -2.06
N PHE A 107 -4.40 12.67 -1.59
CA PHE A 107 -4.50 13.48 -0.37
C PHE A 107 -4.78 14.96 -0.67
N THR A 108 -5.82 15.49 -0.03
CA THR A 108 -6.20 16.90 -0.02
C THR A 108 -5.24 17.75 0.82
N ALA A 109 -5.29 19.07 0.66
CA ALA A 109 -4.49 19.99 1.47
C ALA A 109 -4.81 19.88 2.98
N ALA A 110 -6.09 19.70 3.34
CA ALA A 110 -6.52 19.55 4.72
C ALA A 110 -5.98 18.25 5.35
N GLU A 111 -6.01 17.14 4.60
CA GLU A 111 -5.44 15.87 5.04
C GLU A 111 -3.92 15.97 5.25
N LYS A 112 -3.19 16.66 4.36
CA LYS A 112 -1.74 16.89 4.54
C LYS A 112 -1.45 17.72 5.80
N GLN A 113 -2.22 18.78 6.02
CA GLN A 113 -2.05 19.64 7.19
C GLN A 113 -2.27 18.88 8.52
N SER A 114 -3.14 17.86 8.53
CA SER A 114 -3.42 17.04 9.73
C SER A 114 -2.19 16.32 10.30
N ILE A 115 -1.17 16.11 9.46
CA ILE A 115 0.11 15.50 9.84
C ILE A 115 1.29 16.48 9.76
N ASN A 116 0.99 17.79 9.78
CA ASN A 116 1.94 18.90 9.70
C ASN A 116 2.73 18.95 8.37
N LEU A 117 2.06 18.67 7.24
CA LEU A 117 2.62 18.78 5.90
C LEU A 117 2.02 19.90 5.06
#